data_AF-A0A9D4BLC8-F1
#
_entry.id   AF-A0A9D4BLC8-F1
#
_cell.length_a   1.000
_cell.length_b   1.000
_cell.length_c   1.000
_cell.angle_alpha   90.00
_cell.angle_beta   90.00
_cell.angle_gamma   90.00
#
_symmetry.space_group_name_H-M   'P 1'
#
loop_
_entity.id
_entity.type
_entity.pdbx_description
1 polymer ?
#
loop_
_entity_poly.entity_id
_entity_poly.type
_entity_poly.pdbx_seq_one_letter_code
_entity_poly.pdbx_strand_id
1 'polypeptide(L)'
;MNVDTAGHNFGPNSKEVEAAVTEVDAVVSELLDVIESIGDPHISLVLVSDHGMTSVDQTHKINISEAIDIRDVRKILDSGTQTLIWPQPGKTEQVRFCYLFKHHPHT
;
A
#
# COMPACT_ATOMS: atom_id res chain seq x y z
N MET A 1 14.46 -10.76 2.59
CA MET A 1 13.63 -9.58 2.22
C MET A 1 12.19 -10.05 2.34
N ASN A 2 11.26 -9.33 2.98
CA ASN A 2 9.89 -9.82 3.11
C ASN A 2 9.06 -9.60 1.83
N VAL A 3 7.91 -10.26 1.74
CA VAL A 3 7.02 -10.24 0.56
C VAL A 3 6.60 -8.82 0.17
N ASP A 4 6.25 -7.99 1.15
CA ASP A 4 5.85 -6.60 0.93
C ASP A 4 6.98 -5.75 0.33
N THR A 5 8.18 -5.82 0.92
CA THR A 5 9.37 -5.11 0.43
C THR A 5 9.74 -5.55 -0.98
N ALA A 6 9.66 -6.85 -1.28
CA ALA A 6 9.91 -7.38 -2.61
C ALA A 6 8.86 -6.86 -3.61
N GLY A 7 7.59 -6.88 -3.23
CA GLY A 7 6.48 -6.37 -4.04
C GLY A 7 6.61 -4.88 -4.35
N HIS A 8 7.02 -4.07 -3.38
CA HIS A 8 7.26 -2.64 -3.58
C HIS A 8 8.45 -2.35 -4.51
N ASN A 9 9.55 -3.09 -4.38
CA ASN A 9 10.77 -2.82 -5.14
C ASN A 9 10.72 -3.34 -6.57
N PHE A 10 10.09 -4.50 -6.79
CA PHE A 10 10.17 -5.24 -8.06
C PHE A 10 8.81 -5.46 -8.73
N GLY A 11 7.72 -5.18 -8.02
CA GLY A 11 6.35 -5.43 -8.48
C GLY A 11 5.83 -6.80 -8.03
N PRO A 12 4.48 -6.95 -7.96
CA PRO A 12 3.84 -8.12 -7.36
C PRO A 12 4.06 -9.43 -8.13
N ASN A 13 4.40 -9.37 -9.42
CA ASN A 13 4.60 -10.54 -10.28
C ASN A 13 6.09 -10.84 -10.55
N SER A 14 6.98 -10.36 -9.67
CA SER A 14 8.43 -10.50 -9.82
C SER A 14 8.94 -11.82 -9.24
N LYS A 15 10.15 -12.23 -9.66
CA LYS A 15 10.81 -13.43 -9.12
C LYS A 15 11.23 -13.24 -7.67
N GLU A 16 11.48 -12.00 -7.26
CA GLU A 16 11.81 -11.61 -5.90
C GLU A 16 10.63 -11.83 -4.97
N VAL A 17 9.40 -11.53 -5.42
CA VAL A 17 8.18 -11.85 -4.68
C VAL A 17 7.97 -13.36 -4.59
N GLU A 18 8.15 -14.09 -5.70
CA GLU A 18 8.06 -15.56 -5.72
C GLU A 18 9.02 -16.22 -4.72
N ALA A 19 10.27 -15.75 -4.69
CA ALA A 19 11.27 -16.23 -3.73
C ALA A 19 10.88 -15.90 -2.28
N ALA A 20 10.44 -14.68 -2.01
CA ALA A 20 10.02 -14.27 -0.66
C ALA A 20 8.79 -15.05 -0.17
N VAL A 21 7.82 -15.36 -1.05
CA VAL A 21 6.67 -16.21 -0.72
C VAL A 21 7.11 -17.64 -0.40
N THR A 22 8.09 -18.16 -1.15
CA THR A 22 8.66 -19.50 -0.90
C THR A 22 9.34 -19.58 0.47
N GLU A 23 10.03 -18.52 0.90
CA GLU A 23 10.60 -18.44 2.25
C GLU A 23 9.51 -18.45 3.35
N VAL A 24 8.40 -17.73 3.14
CA VAL A 24 7.26 -17.73 4.08
C VAL A 24 6.60 -19.10 4.15
N ASP A 25 6.40 -19.78 3.01
CA ASP A 25 5.84 -21.12 2.93
C ASP A 25 6.65 -22.13 3.78
N ALA A 26 7.99 -22.08 3.69
CA ALA A 26 8.87 -22.92 4.49
C ALA A 26 8.72 -22.67 6.00
N VAL A 27 8.61 -21.42 6.43
CA VAL A 27 8.40 -21.06 7.84
C VAL A 27 7.03 -21.49 8.34
N VAL A 28 5.99 -21.38 7.50
CA VAL A 28 4.64 -21.87 7.84
C VAL A 28 4.66 -23.39 8.00
N SER A 29 5.37 -24.12 7.13
CA SER A 29 5.54 -25.57 7.27
C SER A 29 6.21 -25.94 8.59
N GLU A 30 7.31 -25.25 8.96
CA GLU A 30 7.99 -25.50 10.24
C GLU A 30 7.08 -25.23 11.44
N LEU A 31 6.28 -24.16 11.38
CA LEU A 31 5.31 -23.85 12.43
C LEU A 31 4.24 -24.94 12.56
N LEU A 32 3.73 -25.46 11.43
CA LEU A 32 2.77 -26.55 11.42
C LEU A 32 3.37 -27.83 12.03
N ASP A 33 4.60 -28.19 11.67
CA ASP A 33 5.30 -29.35 12.24
C ASP A 33 5.44 -29.23 13.77
N VAL A 34 5.76 -28.03 14.27
CA VAL A 34 5.83 -27.75 15.71
C VAL A 34 4.46 -27.89 16.37
N ILE A 35 3.41 -27.31 15.79
CA ILE A 35 2.04 -27.41 16.31
C ILE A 35 1.60 -28.88 16.39
N GLU A 36 1.86 -29.66 15.34
CA GLU A 36 1.54 -31.09 15.30
C GLU A 36 2.30 -31.87 16.39
N SER A 37 3.58 -31.54 16.62
CA SER A 37 4.40 -32.20 17.65
C SER A 37 3.91 -31.99 19.08
N ILE A 38 3.18 -30.91 19.35
CA ILE A 38 2.59 -30.62 20.66
C ILE A 38 1.42 -31.58 20.95
N GLY A 39 0.72 -32.05 19.92
CA GLY A 39 -0.38 -33.00 20.05
C GLY A 39 -1.62 -32.46 20.78
N ASP A 40 -1.73 -31.13 20.96
CA ASP A 40 -2.90 -30.49 21.57
C ASP A 40 -3.96 -30.15 20.49
N PRO A 41 -5.13 -30.82 20.50
CA PRO A 41 -6.19 -30.60 19.51
C PRO A 41 -6.90 -29.25 19.66
N HIS A 42 -6.59 -28.45 20.70
CA HIS A 42 -7.21 -27.16 20.94
C HIS A 42 -6.45 -25.98 20.32
N ILE A 43 -5.30 -26.23 19.68
CA ILE A 43 -4.54 -25.18 18.98
C ILE A 43 -5.21 -24.87 17.63
N SER A 44 -5.47 -23.59 17.37
CA SER A 44 -5.94 -23.10 16.07
C SER A 44 -4.97 -22.07 15.51
N LEU A 45 -4.50 -22.30 14.28
CA LEU A 45 -3.66 -21.34 13.55
C LEU A 45 -4.55 -20.49 12.65
N VAL A 46 -4.43 -19.16 12.79
CA VAL A 46 -5.09 -18.19 11.90
C VAL A 46 -4.00 -17.40 11.17
N LEU A 47 -3.87 -17.64 9.87
CA LEU A 47 -2.91 -16.96 9.00
C LEU A 47 -3.62 -15.86 8.21
N VAL A 48 -3.11 -14.63 8.30
CA VAL A 48 -3.69 -13.45 7.64
C VAL A 48 -2.60 -12.54 7.09
N SER A 49 -3.00 -11.66 6.17
CA SER A 49 -2.23 -10.49 5.73
C SER A 49 -3.08 -9.24 5.99
N ASP A 50 -2.45 -8.09 6.15
CA ASP A 50 -3.11 -6.80 6.28
C ASP A 50 -3.60 -6.24 4.93
N HIS A 51 -2.83 -6.47 3.86
CA HIS A 51 -3.19 -6.05 2.51
C HIS A 51 -2.57 -6.95 1.41
N GLY A 52 -2.91 -6.62 0.16
CA GLY A 52 -2.29 -7.17 -1.05
C GLY A 52 -1.37 -6.16 -1.74
N MET A 53 -1.04 -6.41 -3.00
CA MET A 53 -0.18 -5.53 -3.81
C MET A 53 -0.71 -5.47 -5.24
N THR A 54 -0.52 -4.33 -5.92
CA THR A 54 -0.85 -4.17 -7.34
C THR A 54 0.29 -3.50 -8.09
N SER A 55 0.39 -3.76 -9.39
CA SER A 55 1.33 -3.06 -10.26
C SER A 55 0.93 -1.59 -10.38
N VAL A 56 1.89 -0.69 -10.23
CA VAL A 56 1.66 0.75 -10.36
C VAL A 56 2.12 1.23 -11.73
N ASP A 57 1.22 1.86 -12.47
CA ASP A 57 1.56 2.59 -13.68
C ASP A 57 2.42 3.81 -13.33
N GLN A 58 3.68 3.80 -13.78
CA GLN A 58 4.63 4.88 -13.53
C GLN A 58 4.46 6.07 -14.48
N THR A 59 3.60 5.95 -15.51
CA THR A 59 3.41 6.96 -16.57
C THR A 59 2.29 7.96 -16.24
N HIS A 60 1.21 7.52 -15.61
CA HIS A 60 0.05 8.36 -15.24
C HIS A 60 0.08 8.77 -13.76
N LYS A 61 1.13 9.49 -13.35
CA LYS A 61 1.23 10.03 -11.98
C LYS A 61 0.50 11.36 -11.84
N ILE A 62 -0.18 11.53 -10.71
CA ILE A 62 -0.76 12.83 -10.32
C ILE A 62 0.29 13.60 -9.54
N ASN A 63 0.82 14.69 -10.10
CA ASN A 63 1.70 15.60 -9.38
C ASN A 63 0.88 16.62 -8.58
N ILE A 64 0.80 16.42 -7.27
CA ILE A 64 0.03 17.30 -6.38
C ILE A 64 0.54 18.75 -6.44
N SER A 65 1.85 18.97 -6.63
CA SER A 65 2.41 20.33 -6.69
C SER A 65 2.00 21.11 -7.94
N GLU A 66 1.58 20.40 -9.00
CA GLU A 66 1.01 21.01 -10.21
C GLU A 66 -0.51 21.19 -10.10
N ALA A 67 -1.13 20.41 -9.22
CA ALA A 67 -2.56 20.47 -8.95
C ALA A 67 -2.95 21.63 -8.04
N ILE A 68 -2.31 21.77 -6.87
CA ILE A 68 -2.66 22.75 -5.83
C ILE A 68 -1.54 23.77 -5.63
N ASP A 69 -1.89 25.01 -5.31
CA ASP A 69 -0.90 25.98 -4.81
C ASP A 69 -0.46 25.56 -3.41
N ILE A 70 0.79 25.12 -3.28
CA ILE A 70 1.34 24.63 -2.01
C ILE A 70 1.31 25.71 -0.90
N ARG A 71 1.24 27.00 -1.25
CA ARG A 71 1.12 28.11 -0.29
C ARG A 71 -0.23 28.13 0.42
N ASP A 72 -1.27 27.55 -0.20
CA ASP A 72 -2.60 27.42 0.36
C ASP A 72 -2.75 26.16 1.24
N VAL A 73 -1.69 25.36 1.36
CA VAL A 73 -1.66 24.10 2.11
C VAL A 73 -0.86 24.26 3.40
N ARG A 74 -1.43 23.79 4.50
CA ARG A 74 -0.78 23.78 5.82
C ARG A 74 0.02 22.50 6.05
N LYS A 75 -0.51 21.36 5.60
CA LYS A 75 0.12 20.04 5.76
C LYS A 75 -0.31 19.11 4.64
N ILE A 76 0.65 18.33 4.13
CA ILE A 76 0.39 17.14 3.33
C ILE A 76 0.94 15.95 4.12
N LEU A 77 0.16 14.87 4.20
CA LEU A 77 0.58 13.61 4.79
C LEU A 77 0.37 12.50 3.76
N ASP A 78 1.33 11.59 3.70
CA ASP A 78 1.37 10.45 2.80
C ASP A 78 1.43 10.82 1.31
N SER A 79 1.66 9.81 0.48
CA SER A 79 1.70 9.91 -0.98
C SER A 79 1.35 8.55 -1.60
N GLY A 80 1.06 8.51 -2.89
CA GLY A 80 0.66 7.27 -3.57
C GLY A 80 -0.86 7.17 -3.69
N THR A 81 -1.45 6.08 -3.19
CA THR A 81 -2.88 5.80 -3.35
C THR A 81 -3.78 6.69 -2.49
N GLN A 82 -3.25 7.19 -1.37
CA GLN A 82 -3.94 8.11 -0.48
C GLN A 82 -3.02 9.26 -0.09
N THR A 83 -3.53 10.48 -0.16
CA THR A 83 -2.82 11.66 0.30
C THR A 83 -3.79 12.53 1.06
N LEU A 84 -3.41 12.90 2.27
CA LEU A 84 -4.22 13.72 3.15
C LEU A 84 -3.69 15.16 3.09
N ILE A 85 -4.56 16.09 2.70
CA ILE A 85 -4.20 17.49 2.49
C ILE A 85 -5.01 18.34 3.46
N TRP A 86 -4.31 19.12 4.30
CA TRP A 86 -4.91 20.12 5.17
C TRP A 86 -4.67 21.52 4.60
N PRO A 87 -5.73 22.24 4.21
CA PRO A 87 -5.63 23.64 3.78
C PRO A 87 -5.18 24.57 4.92
N GLN A 88 -4.68 25.74 4.54
CA GLN A 88 -4.59 26.89 5.44
C GLN A 88 -6.01 27.36 5.84
N PRO A 89 -6.17 28.07 6.98
CA PRO A 89 -7.45 28.66 7.36
C PRO A 89 -8.03 29.52 6.23
N GLY A 90 -9.29 29.28 5.86
CA GLY A 90 -9.97 29.99 4.77
C GLY A 90 -9.58 29.57 3.35
N LYS A 91 -8.73 28.54 3.18
CA LYS A 91 -8.28 28.04 1.87
C LYS A 91 -8.89 26.71 1.43
N THR A 92 -9.92 26.23 2.13
CA THR A 92 -10.52 24.91 1.88
C THR A 92 -11.01 24.76 0.43
N GLU A 93 -11.72 25.75 -0.11
CA GLU A 93 -12.24 25.65 -1.48
C GLU A 93 -11.13 25.67 -2.54
N GLN A 94 -10.10 26.50 -2.36
CA GLN A 94 -8.94 26.58 -3.26
C GLN A 94 -8.22 25.24 -3.34
N VAL A 95 -8.04 24.57 -2.20
CA VAL A 95 -7.40 23.25 -2.12
C VAL A 95 -8.35 22.14 -2.63
N ARG A 96 -9.65 22.21 -2.31
CA ARG A 96 -10.65 21.20 -2.69
C ARG A 96 -10.87 21.11 -4.20
N PHE A 97 -10.82 22.24 -4.90
CA PHE A 97 -11.14 22.31 -6.33
C PHE A 97 -10.00 21.88 -7.28
N CYS A 98 -8.78 21.66 -6.77
CA CYS A 98 -7.59 21.79 -7.61
C CYS A 98 -7.12 20.54 -8.38
N TYR A 99 -7.86 19.42 -8.45
CA TYR A 99 -7.51 18.38 -9.44
C TYR A 99 -8.62 17.38 -9.73
N LEU A 100 -9.32 16.94 -8.68
CA LEU A 100 -10.19 15.76 -8.73
C LEU A 100 -11.37 15.88 -9.71
N PHE A 101 -11.75 17.11 -10.12
CA PHE A 101 -12.92 17.34 -10.99
C PHE A 101 -12.60 17.90 -12.38
N LYS A 102 -11.36 18.32 -12.68
CA LYS A 102 -11.06 18.98 -13.96
C LYS A 102 -10.58 18.04 -15.07
N HIS A 103 -10.01 16.88 -14.74
CA HIS A 103 -9.28 16.06 -15.72
C HIS A 103 -9.64 14.57 -15.76
N HIS A 104 -10.52 14.09 -14.88
CA HIS A 104 -10.98 12.70 -14.90
C HIS A 104 -12.51 12.68 -14.93
N PRO A 105 -13.15 12.57 -16.12
CA PRO A 105 -14.58 12.32 -16.18
C PRO A 105 -14.89 11.04 -15.40
N HIS A 106 -15.73 11.17 -14.38
CA HIS A 106 -16.32 10.01 -13.71
C HIS A 106 -17.26 9.32 -14.72
N THR A 107 -16.85 8.19 -15.26
CA THR A 107 -17.75 7.19 -15.83
C THR A 107 -18.24 6.26 -14.74
#